data_AF-A0A9J6FEW1-F1
#
_entry.id   AF-A0A9J6FEW1-F1
#
_cell.length_a   1.000
_cell.length_b   1.000
_cell.length_c   1.000
_cell.angle_alpha   90.00
_cell.angle_beta   90.00
_cell.angle_gamma   90.00
#
_symmetry.space_group_name_H-M   'P 1'
#
loop_
_entity.id
_entity.type
_entity.pdbx_description
1 polymer ?
#
loop_
_entity_poly.entity_id
_entity_poly.type
_entity_poly.pdbx_seq_one_letter_code
_entity_poly.pdbx_strand_id
1 'polypeptide(L)'
;MPSSTQMYLKYLPDVYEHDLKTIKEAVKNRPISITIDEMPDLRGSPAVAVLVTFYDDEVPGRRTLMAGLQVLQQCNGVSIGILIQEVLQKLAKSLSDVSVLC
;
A
#
# COMPACT_ATOMS: atom_id res chain seq x y z
N MET A 1 -19.43 -14.04 -24.40
CA MET A 1 -18.73 -12.98 -23.62
C MET A 1 -17.99 -13.64 -22.47
N PRO A 2 -16.77 -13.19 -22.12
CA PRO A 2 -16.09 -13.66 -20.92
C PRO A 2 -16.95 -13.37 -19.67
N SER A 3 -16.91 -14.24 -18.67
CA SER A 3 -17.59 -13.95 -17.40
C SER A 3 -16.86 -12.84 -16.63
N SER A 4 -17.57 -12.16 -15.72
CA SER A 4 -17.00 -11.12 -14.86
C SER A 4 -15.78 -11.63 -14.10
N THR A 5 -15.81 -12.90 -13.65
CA THR A 5 -14.68 -13.57 -12.99
C THR A 5 -13.50 -13.78 -13.92
N GLN A 6 -13.74 -14.16 -15.18
CA GLN A 6 -12.67 -14.32 -16.18
C GLN A 6 -12.03 -12.98 -16.55
N MET A 7 -12.82 -11.92 -16.65
CA MET A 7 -12.29 -10.56 -16.84
C MET A 7 -11.48 -10.12 -15.63
N TYR A 8 -12.00 -10.32 -14.42
CA TYR A 8 -11.30 -9.98 -13.18
C TYR A 8 -9.93 -10.67 -13.09
N LEU A 9 -9.89 -11.99 -13.27
CA LEU A 9 -8.64 -12.75 -13.16
C LEU A 9 -7.64 -12.42 -14.27
N LYS A 10 -8.11 -11.99 -15.44
CA LYS A 10 -7.23 -11.65 -16.57
C LYS A 10 -6.67 -10.24 -16.45
N TYR A 11 -7.50 -9.26 -16.16
CA TYR A 11 -7.11 -7.84 -16.26
C TYR A 11 -6.63 -7.24 -14.95
N LEU A 12 -7.15 -7.72 -13.81
CA LEU A 12 -6.79 -7.14 -12.51
C LEU A 12 -5.31 -7.30 -12.18
N PRO A 13 -4.66 -8.46 -12.42
CA PRO A 13 -3.23 -8.60 -12.17
C PRO A 13 -2.40 -7.63 -13.04
N ASP A 14 -2.75 -7.50 -14.32
CA ASP A 14 -2.03 -6.63 -15.25
C ASP A 14 -2.14 -5.15 -14.85
N VAL A 15 -3.35 -4.71 -14.47
CA VAL A 15 -3.59 -3.35 -13.98
C VAL A 15 -2.84 -3.12 -12.66
N TYR A 16 -2.90 -4.09 -11.75
CA TYR A 16 -2.20 -4.01 -10.47
C TYR A 16 -0.69 -3.87 -10.65
N GLU A 17 -0.06 -4.68 -11.51
CA GLU A 17 1.38 -4.60 -11.79
C GLU A 17 1.78 -3.28 -12.45
N HIS A 18 0.95 -2.79 -13.39
CA HIS A 18 1.13 -1.49 -14.02
C HIS A 18 1.10 -0.35 -12.99
N ASP A 19 0.09 -0.34 -12.13
CA ASP A 19 -0.09 0.70 -11.11
C ASP A 19 1.02 0.61 -10.07
N LEU A 20 1.38 -0.59 -9.63
CA LEU A 20 2.48 -0.81 -8.70
C LEU A 20 3.80 -0.28 -9.28
N LYS A 21 4.08 -0.53 -10.56
CA LYS A 21 5.28 0.01 -11.23
C LYS A 21 5.27 1.53 -11.27
N THR A 22 4.12 2.13 -11.56
CA THR A 22 3.94 3.59 -11.60
C THR A 22 4.20 4.19 -10.23
N ILE A 23 3.66 3.57 -9.17
CA ILE A 23 3.87 3.99 -7.79
C ILE A 23 5.34 3.86 -7.40
N LYS A 24 6.00 2.73 -7.73
CA LYS A 24 7.44 2.53 -7.47
C LYS A 24 8.28 3.65 -8.06
N GLU A 25 8.07 3.98 -9.34
CA GLU A 25 8.82 5.07 -9.97
C GLU A 25 8.50 6.43 -9.33
N ALA A 26 7.24 6.68 -8.96
CA ALA A 26 6.84 7.91 -8.27
C ALA A 26 7.52 8.06 -6.89
N VAL A 27 7.76 6.98 -6.14
CA VAL A 27 8.38 7.04 -4.81
C VAL A 27 9.89 6.82 -4.81
N LYS A 28 10.48 6.31 -5.90
CA LYS A 28 11.85 5.78 -6.00
C LYS A 28 12.91 6.63 -5.30
N ASN A 29 12.98 7.92 -5.63
CA ASN A 29 13.98 8.85 -5.09
C ASN A 29 13.40 9.81 -4.05
N ARG A 30 12.21 9.51 -3.52
CA ARG A 30 11.49 10.38 -2.60
C ARG A 30 11.38 9.74 -1.22
N PRO A 31 11.45 10.52 -0.13
CA PRO A 31 11.09 10.03 1.18
C PRO A 31 9.58 9.76 1.22
N ILE A 32 9.18 8.75 1.99
CA ILE A 32 7.78 8.37 2.17
C ILE A 32 7.39 8.48 3.64
N SER A 33 6.11 8.68 3.91
CA SER A 33 5.50 8.53 5.24
C SER A 33 4.56 7.34 5.20
N ILE A 34 4.54 6.54 6.25
CA ILE A 34 3.67 5.37 6.38
C ILE A 34 2.65 5.67 7.47
N THR A 35 1.37 5.54 7.13
CA THR A 35 0.26 5.57 8.08
C THR A 35 -0.37 4.20 8.16
N ILE A 36 -0.64 3.76 9.39
CA ILE A 36 -1.23 2.47 9.68
C ILE A 36 -2.61 2.77 10.23
N ASP A 37 -3.64 2.27 9.56
CA ASP A 37 -5.03 2.46 9.93
C ASP A 37 -5.64 1.11 10.27
N GLU A 38 -5.95 0.93 11.56
CA GLU A 38 -6.55 -0.29 12.10
C GLU A 38 -8.06 -0.10 12.15
N MET A 39 -8.78 -0.89 11.36
CA MET A 39 -10.24 -0.80 11.25
C MET A 39 -10.87 -2.21 11.19
N PRO A 40 -12.05 -2.42 11.76
CA PRO A 40 -12.78 -3.67 11.54
C PRO A 40 -13.30 -3.74 10.10
N ASP A 41 -13.28 -4.93 9.51
CA ASP A 41 -14.01 -5.20 8.27
C ASP A 41 -15.53 -5.20 8.49
N LEU A 42 -16.31 -5.36 7.42
CA LEU A 42 -17.78 -5.39 7.49
C LEU A 42 -18.34 -6.53 8.38
N ARG A 43 -17.52 -7.51 8.74
CA ARG A 43 -17.87 -8.66 9.59
C ARG A 43 -17.33 -8.50 11.02
N GLY A 44 -16.66 -7.40 11.33
CA GLY A 44 -16.04 -7.14 12.63
C GLY A 44 -14.65 -7.76 12.82
N SER A 45 -14.04 -8.31 11.76
CA SER A 45 -12.69 -8.87 11.79
C SER A 45 -11.66 -7.74 11.78
N PRO A 46 -10.57 -7.82 12.57
CA PRO A 46 -9.53 -6.80 12.52
C PRO A 46 -8.91 -6.71 11.13
N ALA A 47 -8.85 -5.51 10.56
CA ALA A 47 -8.15 -5.23 9.31
C ALA A 47 -7.18 -4.07 9.51
N VAL A 48 -6.08 -4.11 8.77
CA VAL A 48 -5.04 -3.08 8.81
C VAL A 48 -4.80 -2.60 7.39
N ALA A 49 -5.02 -1.31 7.17
CA ALA A 49 -4.63 -0.62 5.96
C ALA A 49 -3.28 0.06 6.18
N VAL A 50 -2.38 -0.09 5.21
CA VAL A 50 -1.10 0.63 5.17
C VAL A 50 -1.18 1.64 4.06
N LEU A 51 -1.11 2.91 4.45
CA LEU A 51 -1.12 4.05 3.57
C LEU A 51 0.29 4.60 3.42
N VAL A 52 0.69 4.89 2.20
CA VAL A 52 1.97 5.51 1.87
C VAL A 52 1.70 6.90 1.34
N THR A 53 2.31 7.89 1.99
CA THR A 53 2.19 9.31 1.64
C THR A 53 3.53 9.85 1.19
N PHE A 54 3.54 10.61 0.10
CA PHE A 54 4.74 11.28 -0.42
C PHE A 54 4.36 12.63 -1.04
N TYR A 55 5.33 13.53 -1.16
CA TYR A 55 5.16 14.75 -1.92
C TYR A 55 5.42 14.48 -3.40
N ASP A 56 4.49 14.93 -4.25
CA ASP A 56 4.66 14.89 -5.69
C ASP A 56 5.09 16.26 -6.20
N ASP A 57 6.19 16.30 -6.95
CA ASP A 57 6.74 17.52 -7.53
C ASP A 57 6.01 17.89 -8.85
N GLU A 58 5.41 16.91 -9.53
CA GLU A 58 4.70 17.11 -10.79
C GLU A 58 3.29 17.66 -10.56
N VAL A 59 2.64 17.22 -9.48
CA VAL A 59 1.36 17.77 -9.01
C VAL A 59 1.58 18.29 -7.60
N PRO A 60 1.71 19.61 -7.41
CA PRO A 60 2.06 20.19 -6.12
C PRO A 60 1.13 19.71 -5.02
N GLY A 61 1.65 18.89 -4.11
CA GLY A 61 0.88 18.42 -2.96
C GLY A 61 1.33 17.07 -2.40
N ARG A 62 0.67 16.69 -1.31
CA ARG A 62 0.78 15.35 -0.72
C ARG A 62 -0.11 14.40 -1.51
N ARG A 63 0.45 13.27 -1.94
CA ARG A 63 -0.30 12.13 -2.46
C ARG A 63 -0.26 11.01 -1.44
N THR A 64 -1.42 10.42 -1.16
CA THR A 64 -1.57 9.27 -0.28
C THR A 64 -2.18 8.12 -1.05
N LEU A 65 -1.57 6.95 -0.93
CA LEU A 65 -1.97 5.73 -1.62
C LEU A 65 -2.13 4.60 -0.62
N MET A 66 -3.12 3.73 -0.81
CA MET A 66 -3.22 2.49 -0.06
C MET A 66 -2.27 1.47 -0.67
N ALA A 67 -1.20 1.15 0.05
CA ALA A 67 -0.16 0.23 -0.41
C ALA A 67 -0.37 -1.21 0.09
N GLY A 68 -1.23 -1.39 1.09
CA GLY A 68 -1.63 -2.70 1.60
C GLY A 68 -2.94 -2.63 2.36
N LEU A 69 -3.70 -3.71 2.30
CA LEU A 69 -4.86 -3.95 3.15
C LEU A 69 -4.84 -5.44 3.51
N GLN A 70 -4.86 -5.76 4.80
CA GLN A 70 -4.86 -7.13 5.25
C GLN A 70 -5.84 -7.32 6.40
N VAL A 71 -6.66 -8.36 6.31
CA VAL A 71 -7.45 -8.85 7.44
C VAL A 71 -6.53 -9.71 8.30
N LEU A 72 -6.36 -9.33 9.55
CA LEU A 72 -5.49 -9.99 10.50
C LEU A 72 -6.32 -10.75 11.54
N GLN A 73 -5.83 -11.90 11.99
CA GLN A 73 -6.44 -12.58 13.13
C GLN A 73 -6.28 -11.77 14.43
N GLN A 74 -5.18 -11.02 14.55
CA GLN A 74 -4.88 -10.14 15.68
C GLN A 74 -4.06 -8.94 15.17
N CYS A 75 -4.40 -7.72 15.60
CA CYS A 75 -3.58 -6.52 15.38
C CYS A 75 -2.58 -6.38 16.52
N ASN A 76 -1.34 -6.80 16.28
CA ASN A 76 -0.23 -6.63 17.22
C ASN A 76 1.03 -6.16 16.48
N GLY A 77 2.02 -5.67 17.24
CA GLY A 77 3.23 -5.08 16.66
C GLY A 77 3.99 -6.00 15.69
N VAL A 78 3.93 -7.32 15.88
CA VAL A 78 4.58 -8.29 14.99
C VAL A 78 3.85 -8.35 13.65
N SER A 79 2.53 -8.55 13.68
CA SER A 79 1.69 -8.63 12.47
C SER A 79 1.75 -7.33 11.65
N ILE A 80 1.74 -6.19 12.33
CA ILE A 80 1.86 -4.87 11.71
C ILE A 80 3.27 -4.68 11.13
N GLY A 81 4.31 -5.07 11.86
CA GLY A 81 5.70 -4.98 11.38
C GLY A 81 5.94 -5.78 10.11
N ILE A 82 5.39 -7.00 10.02
CA ILE A 82 5.44 -7.84 8.82
C ILE A 82 4.77 -7.12 7.64
N LEU A 83 3.56 -6.58 7.84
CA LEU A 83 2.82 -5.88 6.80
C LEU A 83 3.57 -4.63 6.30
N ILE A 84 4.17 -3.84 7.19
CA ILE A 84 5.03 -2.71 6.80
C ILE A 84 6.21 -3.18 5.97
N GLN A 85 6.88 -4.25 6.39
CA GLN A 85 8.03 -4.80 5.68
C GLN A 85 7.66 -5.29 4.28
N GLU A 86 6.53 -5.97 4.12
CA GLU A 86 6.01 -6.40 2.83
C GLU A 86 5.70 -5.20 1.91
N VAL A 87 5.08 -4.15 2.45
CA VAL A 87 4.79 -2.91 1.71
C VAL A 87 6.09 -2.23 1.26
N LEU A 88 7.08 -2.11 2.15
CA LEU A 88 8.38 -1.54 1.82
C LEU A 88 9.10 -2.35 0.73
N GLN A 89 9.11 -3.68 0.83
CA GLN A 89 9.67 -4.56 -0.19
C GLN A 89 8.97 -4.40 -1.54
N LYS A 90 7.62 -4.35 -1.55
CA LYS A 90 6.84 -4.08 -2.76
C LYS A 90 7.26 -2.76 -3.40
N LEU A 91 7.50 -1.73 -2.61
CA LEU A 91 7.91 -0.40 -3.10
C LEU A 91 9.40 -0.27 -3.41
N ALA A 92 10.20 -1.34 -3.22
CA ALA A 92 11.66 -1.29 -3.29
C ALA A 92 12.27 -0.22 -2.38
N LYS A 93 11.71 -0.10 -1.16
CA LYS A 93 12.08 0.86 -0.12
C LYS A 93 12.57 0.15 1.13
N SER A 94 13.28 0.91 1.96
CA SER A 94 13.81 0.50 3.25
C SER A 94 13.28 1.39 4.36
N LEU A 95 13.46 1.00 5.62
CA LEU A 95 13.06 1.84 6.76
C LEU A 95 13.78 3.19 6.79
N SER A 96 14.99 3.30 6.25
CA SER A 96 15.70 4.59 6.13
C SER A 96 15.06 5.57 5.14
N ASP A 97 14.21 5.09 4.24
CA ASP A 97 13.45 5.94 3.34
C ASP A 97 12.15 6.48 3.97
N VAL A 98 11.80 6.00 5.16
CA VAL A 98 10.61 6.42 5.89
C VAL A 98 10.94 7.67 6.70
N SER A 99 10.16 8.72 6.47
CA SER A 99 10.26 10.00 7.14
C SER A 99 8.95 10.34 7.82
N VAL A 100 9.04 11.02 8.96
CA VAL A 100 7.85 11.62 9.59
C VAL A 100 7.55 12.90 8.83
N LEU A 101 6.63 12.81 7.86
CA LEU A 101 6.08 13.99 7.19
C LEU A 101 5.08 14.65 8.15
N CYS A 102 5.58 15.55 9.01
CA CYS A 102 4.74 16.47 9.78
C CYS A 102 4.01 17.42 8.81
#